data_AF-A0A2V3IL25-F1
#
_entry.id   AF-A0A2V3IL25-F1
#
_cell.length_a   1.000
_cell.length_b   1.000
_cell.length_c   1.000
_cell.angle_alpha   90.00
_cell.angle_beta   90.00
_cell.angle_gamma   90.00
#
_symmetry.space_group_name_H-M   'P 1'
#
loop_
_entity.id
_entity.type
_entity.pdbx_description
1 polymer ?
#
loop_
_entity_poly.entity_id
_entity_poly.type
_entity_poly.pdbx_seq_one_letter_code
_entity_poly.pdbx_strand_id
1 'polypeptide(L)'
;MPAPVALMRFRGFNYTPVDDSALARAWLLVFEDPVIGSEQKSLDFFKGVSNFFFILKPPTTEMRSTDSLKGRIKLMNKECVKFTGCVAAIRHSKPTGVVDDDIVRIATALYKNIKITSTADNCGKPF
;
A
#
# COMPACT_ATOMS: atom_id res chain seq x y z
N MET A 1 27.65 38.27 -8.59
CA MET A 1 26.78 37.35 -7.84
C MET A 1 26.27 36.29 -8.83
N PRO A 2 26.66 35.01 -8.77
CA PRO A 2 26.04 33.99 -9.62
C PRO A 2 24.70 33.53 -9.01
N ALA A 3 23.73 33.26 -9.88
CA ALA A 3 22.38 32.83 -9.52
C ALA A 3 22.35 31.42 -8.89
N PRO A 4 21.37 31.10 -8.04
CA PRO A 4 21.26 29.78 -7.43
C PRO A 4 20.94 28.74 -8.50
N VAL A 5 21.81 27.74 -8.64
CA VAL A 5 21.60 26.55 -9.48
C VAL A 5 20.38 25.82 -8.92
N ALA A 6 19.28 25.81 -9.67
CA ALA A 6 18.11 25.02 -9.33
C ALA A 6 18.55 23.55 -9.25
N LEU A 7 18.52 22.97 -8.05
CA LEU A 7 18.75 21.55 -7.84
C LEU A 7 17.65 20.82 -8.60
N MET A 8 17.99 20.30 -9.78
CA MET A 8 17.12 19.49 -10.61
C MET A 8 16.72 18.27 -9.78
N ARG A 9 15.54 18.34 -9.18
CA ARG A 9 14.94 17.22 -8.45
C ARG A 9 14.60 16.17 -9.49
N PHE A 10 15.53 15.25 -9.74
CA PHE A 10 15.20 13.99 -10.39
C PHE A 10 14.07 13.38 -9.58
N ARG A 11 12.85 13.39 -10.14
CA ARG A 11 11.78 12.56 -9.63
C ARG A 11 12.30 11.13 -9.76
N GLY A 12 12.66 10.50 -8.65
CA GLY A 12 13.11 9.11 -8.64
C GLY A 12 12.09 8.22 -9.34
N PHE A 13 12.54 7.07 -9.82
CA PHE A 13 11.69 6.09 -10.50
C PHE A 13 10.36 5.84 -9.73
N ASN A 14 9.26 5.71 -10.46
CA ASN A 14 7.94 5.44 -9.86
C ASN A 14 8.00 4.15 -9.02
N TYR A 15 7.25 4.11 -7.91
CA TYR A 15 7.07 2.88 -7.14
C TYR A 15 6.35 1.83 -7.99
N THR A 16 6.93 0.64 -8.06
CA THR A 16 6.32 -0.52 -8.73
C THR A 16 5.46 -1.32 -7.74
N PRO A 17 4.57 -2.20 -8.22
CA PRO A 17 3.81 -3.10 -7.34
C PRO A 17 4.70 -4.02 -6.47
N VAL A 18 5.90 -4.35 -6.97
CA VAL A 18 6.89 -5.14 -6.22
C VAL A 18 7.49 -4.32 -5.08
N ASP A 19 7.77 -3.03 -5.33
CA ASP A 19 8.22 -2.10 -4.28
C ASP A 19 7.16 -1.94 -3.20
N ASP A 20 5.90 -1.78 -3.58
CA ASP A 20 4.79 -1.65 -2.62
C ASP A 20 4.65 -2.92 -1.77
N SER A 21 4.79 -4.09 -2.38
CA SER A 21 4.76 -5.38 -1.67
C SER A 21 5.91 -5.50 -0.67
N ALA A 22 7.13 -5.09 -1.06
CA ALA A 22 8.27 -5.06 -0.15
C ALA A 22 8.08 -4.05 0.99
N LEU A 23 7.49 -2.90 0.71
CA LEU A 23 7.21 -1.85 1.69
C LEU A 23 6.12 -2.28 2.68
N ALA A 24 5.07 -2.95 2.23
CA ALA A 24 4.04 -3.53 3.08
C ALA A 24 4.62 -4.62 4.00
N ARG A 25 5.48 -5.51 3.48
CA ARG A 25 6.18 -6.50 4.31
C ARG A 25 7.10 -5.85 5.34
N ALA A 26 7.87 -4.84 4.94
CA ALA A 26 8.72 -4.08 5.86
C ALA A 26 7.91 -3.41 6.99
N TRP A 27 6.73 -2.87 6.65
CA TRP A 27 5.82 -2.30 7.65
C TRP A 27 5.33 -3.36 8.65
N LEU A 28 4.90 -4.53 8.17
CA LEU A 28 4.42 -5.62 9.02
C LEU A 28 5.51 -6.14 9.97
N LEU A 29 6.74 -6.34 9.47
CA LEU A 29 7.86 -6.80 10.30
C LEU A 29 8.16 -5.85 11.47
N VAL A 30 8.04 -4.54 11.23
CA VAL A 30 8.24 -3.51 12.27
C VAL A 30 7.05 -3.43 13.21
N PHE A 31 5.84 -3.63 12.69
CA PHE A 31 4.61 -3.63 13.49
C PHE A 31 4.53 -4.85 14.44
N GLU A 32 5.02 -6.01 13.98
CA GLU A 32 5.06 -7.24 14.77
C GLU A 32 6.26 -7.32 15.72
N ASP A 33 7.23 -6.40 15.61
CA ASP A 33 8.41 -6.36 16.49
C ASP A 33 8.01 -5.94 17.92
N PRO A 34 8.12 -6.86 18.92
CA PRO A 34 7.74 -6.57 20.30
C PRO A 34 8.61 -5.49 20.95
N VAL A 35 9.82 -5.24 20.43
CA VAL A 35 10.74 -4.20 20.93
C VAL A 35 10.18 -2.80 20.62
N ILE A 36 9.43 -2.65 19.53
CA ILE A 36 8.85 -1.37 19.10
C ILE A 36 7.52 -1.10 19.84
N GLY A 37 6.86 -2.14 20.35
CA GLY A 37 5.58 -2.06 21.06
C GLY A 37 5.63 -1.38 22.43
N SER A 38 6.81 -1.18 23.02
CA SER A 38 6.89 -0.75 24.44
C SER A 38 7.02 0.75 24.66
N GLU A 39 7.66 1.58 23.79
CA GLU A 39 7.80 3.04 24.04
C GLU A 39 8.56 3.85 22.96
N GLN A 40 8.42 3.55 21.66
CA GLN A 40 9.20 4.26 20.62
C GLN A 40 8.45 5.40 19.91
N LYS A 41 9.15 6.54 19.79
CA LYS A 41 8.71 7.74 19.05
C LYS A 41 8.47 7.35 17.59
N SER A 42 7.46 7.93 16.95
CA SER A 42 7.10 7.68 15.54
C SER A 42 8.27 7.75 14.56
N LEU A 43 9.33 8.49 14.87
CA LEU A 43 10.57 8.56 14.10
C LEU A 43 11.33 7.23 14.03
N ASP A 44 11.34 6.44 15.10
CA ASP A 44 12.08 5.18 15.17
C ASP A 44 11.36 4.05 14.42
N PHE A 45 10.02 4.05 14.45
CA PHE A 45 9.20 3.17 13.63
C PHE A 45 9.55 3.29 12.13
N PHE A 46 9.54 4.51 11.58
CA PHE A 46 9.84 4.70 10.16
C PHE A 46 11.31 4.43 9.79
N LYS A 47 12.25 4.56 10.74
CA LYS A 47 13.64 4.11 10.53
C LYS A 47 13.68 2.59 10.37
N GLY A 48 12.98 1.85 11.23
CA GLY A 48 12.84 0.40 11.11
C GLY A 48 12.26 0.00 9.75
N VAL A 49 11.17 0.65 9.34
CA VAL A 49 10.54 0.37 8.03
C VAL A 49 11.51 0.63 6.88
N SER A 50 12.28 1.71 6.93
CA SER A 50 13.29 2.02 5.93
C SER A 50 14.38 0.95 5.86
N ASN A 51 14.84 0.46 7.02
CA ASN A 51 15.86 -0.58 7.12
C ASN A 51 15.37 -1.91 6.52
N PHE A 52 14.18 -2.37 6.91
CA PHE A 52 13.61 -3.60 6.35
C PHE A 52 13.28 -3.46 4.86
N PHE A 53 12.80 -2.28 4.42
CA PHE A 53 12.58 -2.03 3.01
C PHE A 53 13.89 -2.13 2.22
N PHE A 54 15.00 -1.60 2.74
CA PHE A 54 16.30 -1.72 2.09
C PHE A 54 16.74 -3.19 1.90
N ILE A 55 16.39 -4.07 2.84
CA ILE A 55 16.68 -5.51 2.76
C ILE A 55 15.75 -6.22 1.78
N LEU A 56 14.47 -5.85 1.75
CA LEU A 56 13.42 -6.55 1.00
C LEU A 56 13.19 -6.00 -0.42
N LYS A 57 13.68 -4.81 -0.73
CA LYS A 57 13.45 -4.18 -2.04
C LYS A 57 14.07 -5.01 -3.17
N PRO A 58 13.52 -4.92 -4.40
CA PRO A 58 14.18 -5.46 -5.57
C PRO A 58 15.61 -4.91 -5.76
N PRO A 59 16.53 -5.70 -6.34
CA PRO A 59 17.88 -5.22 -6.67
C PRO A 59 17.86 -4.00 -7.62
N THR A 60 16.85 -3.95 -8.50
CA THR A 60 16.62 -2.87 -9.46
C THR A 60 16.11 -1.57 -8.85
N THR A 61 15.67 -1.60 -7.59
CA THR A 61 15.10 -0.44 -6.91
C THR A 61 16.19 0.36 -6.23
N GLU A 62 16.33 1.63 -6.59
CA GLU A 62 17.26 2.57 -5.95
C GLU A 62 16.93 2.79 -4.47
N MET A 63 17.93 3.20 -3.69
CA MET A 63 17.72 3.60 -2.30
C MET A 63 16.80 4.82 -2.22
N ARG A 64 15.82 4.78 -1.31
CA ARG A 64 14.82 5.85 -1.13
C ARG A 64 14.98 6.50 0.22
N SER A 65 14.70 7.80 0.30
CA SER A 65 14.65 8.51 1.57
C SER A 65 13.45 8.07 2.39
N THR A 66 13.57 8.13 3.71
CA THR A 66 12.47 7.82 4.65
C THR A 66 11.22 8.66 4.37
N ASP A 67 11.38 9.92 3.93
CA ASP A 67 10.24 10.78 3.57
C ASP A 67 9.53 10.33 2.29
N SER A 68 10.27 9.80 1.31
CA SER A 68 9.67 9.18 0.12
C SER A 68 8.83 7.96 0.50
N LEU A 69 9.37 7.09 1.36
CA LEU A 69 8.67 5.90 1.85
C LEU A 69 7.41 6.28 2.64
N LYS A 70 7.52 7.26 3.56
CA LYS A 70 6.36 7.82 4.30
C LYS A 70 5.28 8.31 3.35
N GLY A 71 5.64 9.05 2.31
CA GLY A 71 4.71 9.54 1.28
C GLY A 71 4.01 8.39 0.56
N ARG A 72 4.75 7.35 0.18
CA ARG A 72 4.19 6.17 -0.47
C ARG A 72 3.26 5.36 0.44
N ILE A 73 3.65 5.14 1.69
CA ILE A 73 2.82 4.46 2.68
C ILE A 73 1.50 5.21 2.90
N LYS A 74 1.54 6.54 3.01
CA LYS A 74 0.31 7.36 3.14
C LYS A 74 -0.63 7.14 1.96
N LEU A 75 -0.10 7.07 0.74
CA LEU A 75 -0.88 6.79 -0.46
C LEU A 75 -1.46 5.37 -0.43
N MET A 76 -0.65 4.37 -0.09
CA MET A 76 -1.10 2.98 0.05
C MET A 76 -2.22 2.86 1.07
N ASN A 77 -2.08 3.47 2.25
CA ASN A 77 -3.11 3.49 3.28
C ASN A 77 -4.40 4.15 2.79
N LYS A 78 -4.31 5.24 2.01
CA LYS A 78 -5.49 5.89 1.41
C LYS A 78 -6.24 4.93 0.49
N GLU A 79 -5.54 4.18 -0.35
CA GLU A 79 -6.16 3.20 -1.24
C GLU A 79 -6.74 2.01 -0.46
N CYS A 80 -6.07 1.55 0.60
CA CYS A 80 -6.60 0.54 1.51
C CYS A 80 -7.92 1.00 2.16
N VAL A 81 -7.98 2.23 2.68
CA VAL A 81 -9.21 2.80 3.28
C VAL A 81 -10.33 2.91 2.25
N LYS A 82 -10.02 3.30 1.02
CA LYS A 82 -11.02 3.33 -0.05
C LYS A 82 -11.57 1.93 -0.35
N PHE A 83 -10.70 0.92 -0.43
CA PHE A 83 -11.10 -0.46 -0.65
C PHE A 83 -11.92 -1.03 0.52
N THR A 84 -11.53 -0.76 1.77
CA THR A 84 -12.34 -1.19 2.92
C THR A 84 -13.70 -0.52 2.94
N GLY A 85 -13.82 0.72 2.47
CA GLY A 85 -15.12 1.37 2.23
C GLY A 85 -15.98 0.61 1.22
N CYS A 86 -15.39 0.10 0.13
CA CYS A 86 -16.10 -0.75 -0.84
C CYS A 86 -16.58 -2.07 -0.20
N VAL A 87 -15.72 -2.75 0.56
CA VAL A 87 -16.07 -3.97 1.29
C VAL A 87 -17.20 -3.72 2.30
N ALA A 88 -17.11 -2.63 3.06
CA ALA A 88 -18.13 -2.24 4.04
C ALA A 88 -19.48 -1.96 3.37
N ALA A 89 -19.49 -1.26 2.23
CA ALA A 89 -20.72 -1.00 1.47
C ALA A 89 -21.42 -2.30 1.02
N ILE A 90 -20.64 -3.30 0.56
CA ILE A 90 -21.18 -4.61 0.18
C ILE A 90 -21.71 -5.36 1.41
N ARG A 91 -20.97 -5.36 2.53
CA ARG A 91 -21.43 -6.02 3.75
C ARG A 91 -22.71 -5.37 4.31
N HIS A 92 -22.84 -4.05 4.20
CA HIS A 92 -24.04 -3.32 4.60
C HIS A 92 -25.26 -3.66 3.75
N SER A 93 -25.10 -4.09 2.50
CA SER A 93 -26.23 -4.53 1.66
C SER A 93 -26.78 -5.92 2.04
N LYS A 94 -26.24 -6.55 3.10
CA LYS A 94 -26.64 -7.88 3.62
C LYS A 94 -26.83 -8.93 2.51
N PRO A 95 -25.81 -9.18 1.67
CA PRO A 95 -25.92 -10.14 0.59
C PRO A 95 -26.13 -11.54 1.18
N THR A 96 -27.21 -12.21 0.77
CA THR A 96 -27.48 -13.60 1.15
C THR A 96 -26.78 -14.55 0.16
N GLY A 97 -26.11 -15.58 0.67
CA GLY A 97 -25.45 -16.59 -0.16
C GLY A 97 -24.13 -16.16 -0.83
N VAL A 98 -23.46 -15.12 -0.33
CA VAL A 98 -22.19 -14.62 -0.87
C VAL A 98 -21.03 -15.05 0.02
N VAL A 99 -20.03 -15.73 -0.55
CA VAL A 99 -18.82 -16.18 0.14
C VAL A 99 -17.85 -15.00 0.32
N ASP A 100 -16.97 -15.02 1.33
CA ASP A 100 -16.00 -13.94 1.54
C ASP A 100 -15.14 -13.64 0.29
N ASP A 101 -14.77 -14.66 -0.49
CA ASP A 101 -14.06 -14.49 -1.76
C ASP A 101 -14.86 -13.68 -2.80
N ASP A 102 -16.18 -13.87 -2.83
CA ASP A 102 -17.07 -13.09 -3.69
C ASP A 102 -17.18 -11.64 -3.20
N ILE A 103 -17.18 -11.40 -1.89
CA ILE A 103 -17.16 -10.04 -1.33
C ILE A 103 -15.88 -9.31 -1.79
N VAL A 104 -14.73 -9.97 -1.71
CA VAL A 104 -13.46 -9.40 -2.19
C VAL A 104 -13.53 -9.10 -3.69
N ARG A 105 -14.01 -10.05 -4.49
CA ARG A 105 -14.16 -9.88 -5.94
C ARG A 105 -15.05 -8.69 -6.30
N ILE A 106 -16.22 -8.59 -5.68
CA ILE A 106 -17.17 -7.50 -5.90
C ILE A 106 -16.57 -6.16 -5.43
N ALA A 107 -15.89 -6.15 -4.29
CA ALA A 107 -15.22 -4.96 -3.78
C ALA A 107 -14.10 -4.49 -4.72
N THR A 108 -13.34 -5.41 -5.31
CA THR A 108 -12.28 -5.09 -6.28
C THR A 108 -12.87 -4.45 -7.54
N ALA A 109 -13.97 -4.97 -8.06
CA ALA A 109 -14.64 -4.37 -9.20
C ALA A 109 -15.20 -2.98 -8.88
N LEU A 110 -15.86 -2.82 -7.72
CA LEU A 110 -16.37 -1.53 -7.27
C LEU A 110 -15.25 -0.50 -7.11
N TYR A 111 -14.13 -0.89 -6.49
CA TYR A 111 -12.95 -0.04 -6.33
C TYR A 111 -12.35 0.41 -7.67
N LYS A 112 -12.36 -0.49 -8.68
CA LYS A 112 -11.92 -0.22 -10.06
C LYS A 112 -12.98 0.46 -10.93
N ASN A 113 -14.17 0.76 -10.39
CA ASN A 113 -15.33 1.27 -11.14
C ASN A 113 -15.74 0.37 -12.33
N ILE A 114 -15.56 -0.94 -12.19
CA ILE A 114 -16.00 -1.93 -13.18
C ILE A 114 -17.44 -2.32 -12.86
N LYS A 115 -18.33 -2.24 -13.85
CA LYS A 115 -19.71 -2.72 -13.72
C LYS A 115 -19.71 -4.25 -13.77
N ILE A 116 -20.12 -4.90 -12.68
CA ILE A 116 -20.39 -6.33 -12.67
C ILE A 116 -21.84 -6.52 -13.09
N THR A 117 -22.07 -7.18 -14.23
CA THR A 117 -23.41 -7.47 -14.78
C THR A 117 -23.95 -8.83 -14.33
N SER A 118 -23.10 -9.74 -13.88
CA SER A 118 -23.47 -11.06 -13.36
C SER A 118 -22.47 -11.55 -12.32
N THR A 119 -22.92 -12.36 -11.35
CA THR A 119 -22.04 -13.09 -10.41
C THR A 119 -21.05 -14.03 -11.11
N ALA A 120 -21.22 -14.29 -12.41
CA ALA A 120 -20.29 -15.06 -13.25
C ALA A 120 -19.25 -14.20 -14.01
N ASP A 121 -19.32 -12.86 -13.95
CA ASP A 121 -18.43 -12.01 -14.73
C ASP A 121 -17.02 -11.95 -14.11
N ASN A 122 -16.04 -12.33 -14.94
CA ASN A 122 -14.61 -12.45 -14.60
C ASN A 122 -13.99 -11.10 -14.22
N CYS A 123 -13.95 -10.78 -12.94
CA CYS A 123 -13.35 -9.54 -12.40
C CYS A 123 -11.80 -9.56 -12.36
N GLY A 124 -11.16 -10.42 -13.15
CA GLY A 124 -9.72 -10.68 -13.08
C GLY A 124 -9.32 -11.45 -11.83
N LYS A 125 -8.09 -12.00 -11.82
CA LYS A 125 -7.57 -12.76 -10.69
C LYS A 125 -7.61 -11.91 -9.40
N PRO A 126 -8.06 -12.47 -8.27
CA PRO A 126 -7.86 -11.82 -6.97
C PRO A 126 -6.36 -11.79 -6.70
N PHE A 127 -5.85 -10.58 -6.45
CA PHE A 127 -4.49 -10.19 -6.08
C PHE A 127 -3.33 -10.93 -6.80
#